data_AF-A0A6V7Y398-F1
#
_entry.id   AF-A0A6V7Y398-F1
#
_cell.length_a   1.000
_cell.length_b   1.000
_cell.length_c   1.000
_cell.angle_alpha   90.00
_cell.angle_beta   90.00
_cell.angle_gamma   90.00
#
_symmetry.space_group_name_H-M   'P 1'
#
loop_
_entity.id
_entity.type
_entity.pdbx_description
1 polymer ?
#
loop_
_entity_poly.entity_id
_entity_poly.type
_entity_poly.pdbx_seq_one_letter_code
_entity_poly.pdbx_strand_id
1 'polypeptide(L)' 'MEDLCMKIHKSLAKDFKHALVWGRSVRHTPQSVGKNHLLEDEDVVQVIKK' A
#
# COMPACT_ATOMS: atom_id res chain seq x y z
N MET A 1 2.18 5.00 0.18
CA MET A 1 0.85 4.42 0.52
C MET A 1 -0.12 5.44 1.08
N GLU A 2 0.36 6.48 1.76
CA GLU A 2 -0.49 7.53 2.33
C GLU A 2 -1.36 8.21 1.26
N ASP A 3 -0.79 8.58 0.11
CA ASP A 3 -1.51 9.19 -1.01
C ASP A 3 -2.61 8.28 -1.57
N LEU A 4 -2.33 6.98 -1.72
CA LEU A 4 -3.31 6.00 -2.18
C LEU A 4 -4.48 5.90 -1.19
N CYS A 5 -4.18 5.80 0.10
CA CYS A 5 -5.21 5.70 1.13
C CYS A 5 -6.05 6.97 1.20
N MET A 6 -5.44 8.16 1.08
CA MET A 6 -6.16 9.43 1.03
C MET A 6 -7.05 9.57 -0.21
N LYS A 7 -6.60 9.08 -1.38
CA LYS A 7 -7.39 9.07 -2.62
C LYS A 7 -8.61 8.14 -2.55
N ILE A 8 -8.49 7.00 -1.88
CA ILE A 8 -9.61 6.07 -1.68
C ILE A 8 -10.57 6.63 -0.62
N HIS A 9 -10.08 6.84 0.61
CA HIS A 9 -10.87 7.39 1.69
C HIS A 9 -10.01 7.84 2.89
N LYS A 10 -10.27 9.02 3.45
CA LYS A 10 -9.48 9.58 4.57
C LYS A 10 -9.43 8.69 5.83
N SER A 11 -10.48 7.90 6.10
CA SER A 11 -10.45 6.96 7.24
C SER A 11 -9.53 5.78 7.01
N LEU A 12 -9.33 5.36 5.74
CA LEU A 12 -8.47 4.23 5.40
C LEU A 12 -7.02 4.50 5.81
N ALA A 13 -6.57 5.75 5.73
CA ALA A 13 -5.24 6.15 6.17
C ALA A 13 -5.05 6.02 7.70
N LYS A 14 -6.13 6.19 8.48
CA LYS A 14 -6.12 6.02 9.94
C LYS A 14 -6.09 4.54 10.32
N ASP A 15 -6.88 3.72 9.63
CA ASP A 15 -6.99 2.28 9.90
C ASP A 15 -5.88 1.45 9.23
N PHE A 16 -4.97 2.08 8.47
CA PHE A 16 -3.89 1.38 7.78
C PHE A 16 -2.88 0.76 8.78
N LYS A 17 -2.71 -0.57 8.71
CA LYS A 17 -1.68 -1.30 9.44
C LYS A 17 -0.43 -1.52 8.58
N HIS A 18 -0.61 -2.20 7.44
CA HIS A 18 0.42 -2.46 6.43
C HIS A 18 -0.29 -2.81 5.11
N ALA A 19 0.48 -2.96 4.04
CA ALA A 19 -0.05 -3.43 2.76
C ALA A 19 0.85 -4.50 2.16
N LEU A 20 0.26 -5.42 1.41
CA LEU A 20 0.98 -6.35 0.56
C LEU A 20 0.98 -5.78 -0.85
N VAL A 21 2.15 -5.78 -1.48
CA VAL A 21 2.31 -5.29 -2.85
C VAL A 21 2.82 -6.42 -3.73
N TRP A 22 2.23 -6.51 -4.93
CA TRP A 22 2.69 -7.33 -6.04
C TRP A 22 2.97 -6.41 -7.21
N GLY A 23 4.22 -6.36 -7.65
CA GLY A 23 4.62 -5.48 -8.76
C GLY A 23 6.10 -5.18 -8.75
N ARG A 24 6.50 -4.22 -9.58
CA ARG A 24 7.92 -3.87 -9.79
C ARG A 24 8.48 -3.01 -8.66
N SER A 25 7.62 -2.35 -7.88
CA SER A 25 8.05 -1.50 -6.76
C SER A 25 8.64 -2.27 -5.58
N VAL A 26 8.48 -3.60 -5.54
CA VAL A 26 9.02 -4.46 -4.49
C VAL A 26 10.00 -5.48 -5.06
N ARG A 27 11.04 -5.80 -4.29
CA ARG A 27 12.07 -6.74 -4.72
C ARG A 27 11.60 -8.19 -4.68
N HIS A 28 10.73 -8.51 -3.73
CA HIS A 28 10.14 -9.83 -3.58
C HIS A 28 8.62 -9.70 -3.57
N THR A 29 7.93 -10.63 -4.21
CA THR A 29 6.48 -10.57 -4.35
C THR A 29 5.84 -11.81 -3.67
N PRO A 30 4.87 -11.64 -2.75
CA PRO A 30 4.44 -10.37 -2.14
C PRO A 30 5.42 -9.87 -1.07
N GLN A 31 5.53 -8.54 -0.95
CA GLN A 31 6.26 -7.89 0.14
C GLN A 31 5.32 -7.02 0.97
N SER A 32 5.48 -7.10 2.30
CA SER A 32 4.79 -6.23 3.25
C SER A 32 5.47 -4.87 3.30
N VAL A 33 4.69 -3.82 3.06
CA VAL A 33 5.18 -2.45 2.97
C VAL A 33 4.45 -1.54 3.95
N GLY A 34 5.16 -0.49 4.39
CA GLY A 34 4.64 0.53 5.28
C GLY A 34 3.98 1.71 4.55
N LYS A 35 3.61 2.73 5.32
CA LYS A 35 2.95 3.95 4.82
C LYS A 35 3.79 4.74 3.80
N ASN A 36 5.12 4.67 3.95
CA ASN A 36 6.10 5.41 3.15
C ASN A 36 6.47 4.75 1.82
N HIS A 37 5.89 3.59 1.47
CA HIS A 37 6.20 2.91 0.22
C HIS A 37 5.70 3.70 -0.99
N LEU A 38 6.58 3.93 -1.95
CA LEU A 38 6.25 4.54 -3.25
C LEU A 38 5.78 3.44 -4.19
N LEU A 39 4.58 3.63 -4.75
CA LEU A 39 4.01 2.70 -5.72
C LEU A 39 4.46 3.05 -7.13
N GLU A 40 4.61 2.03 -7.95
CA GLU A 40 4.84 2.14 -9.38
C GLU A 40 3.57 1.79 -10.17
N ASP A 41 3.58 2.15 -11.45
CA ASP A 41 2.47 1.83 -12.34
C ASP A 41 2.26 0.31 -12.47
N GLU A 42 0.99 -0.08 -12.58
CA GLU A 42 0.52 -1.48 -12.60
C GLU A 42 0.73 -2.29 -11.31
N ASP A 43 1.14 -1.66 -10.20
CA ASP A 43 1.23 -2.36 -8.91
C ASP A 43 -0.14 -2.79 -8.39
N VAL A 44 -0.24 -4.06 -7.96
CA VAL A 44 -1.40 -4.58 -7.25
C VAL A 44 -1.15 -4.46 -5.75
N VAL A 45 -2.09 -3.82 -5.04
CA VAL A 45 -1.96 -3.52 -3.61
C VAL A 45 -3.12 -4.10 -2.82
N GLN A 46 -2.81 -4.84 -1.76
CA GLN A 46 -3.78 -5.24 -0.74
C GLN A 46 -3.52 -4.45 0.55
N VAL A 47 -4.46 -3.60 0.93
CA VAL A 47 -4.40 -2.84 2.19
C VAL A 47 -4.95 -3.67 3.33
N ILE A 48 -4.16 -3.84 4.39
CA ILE A 48 -4.55 -4.54 5.60
C ILE A 48 -4.87 -3.51 6.69
N LYS A 49 -6.11 -3.55 7.18
CA LYS A 49 -6.59 -2.68 8.25
C LYS A 49 -6.16 -3.20 9.62
N LYS A 50 -6.11 -2.30 10.60
CA LYS A 50 -5.81 -2.62 12.01
C LYS A 50 -6.99 -3.30 12.68
#